data_AF-A0A9D8TF53-F1
#
_entry.id   AF-A0A9D8TF53-F1
#
_cell.length_a   1.000
_cell.length_b   1.000
_cell.length_c   1.000
_cell.angle_alpha   90.00
_cell.angle_beta   90.00
_cell.angle_gamma   90.00
#
_symmetry.space_group_name_H-M   'P 1'
#
loop_
_entity.id
_entity.type
_entity.pdbx_description
1 polymer ?
#
loop_
_entity_poly.entity_id
_entity_poly.type
_entity_poly.pdbx_seq_one_letter_code
_entity_poly.pdbx_strand_id
1 'polypeptide(L)'
;MKTDFDYLDSLREEVSHGYHEANQIVAQARLNYTYLKAPNGRPTKLRLEDWILVRTKAFKEKFGDWETAHKKRFLLYHEAVKQLSGNEFEKQPGKTLTEQVSEYFASIGGLAHSPLFGEVILDRKGAEDSLAHGMGRKKAIAYVAVKEVIEQGILIAYNVNHKKRGYDSAIIAAPIQIAGNDFVCEVVVTRLEDNRFYLHEVTQKNKLQDAVFLTNLGRSPSAHLGVAAKVLQDIVCASTLPEFFFDENGEPRLDGCE
;
A
#
# COMPACT_ATOMS: atom_id res chain seq x y z
N MET A 1 0.68 -39.82 -5.00
CA MET A 1 1.19 -38.43 -5.13
C MET A 1 0.26 -37.59 -4.26
N LYS A 2 0.76 -36.84 -3.27
CA LYS A 2 -0.13 -35.98 -2.46
C LYS A 2 -0.67 -34.88 -3.37
N THR A 3 -1.97 -34.69 -3.38
CA THR A 3 -2.62 -33.57 -4.08
C THR A 3 -2.34 -32.27 -3.34
N ASP A 4 -2.61 -31.12 -3.97
CA ASP A 4 -2.50 -29.84 -3.28
C ASP A 4 -3.48 -29.72 -2.11
N PHE A 5 -4.64 -30.39 -2.22
CA PHE A 5 -5.58 -30.56 -1.12
C PHE A 5 -4.97 -31.33 0.06
N ASP A 6 -4.35 -32.50 -0.18
CA ASP A 6 -3.69 -33.29 0.88
C ASP A 6 -2.57 -32.51 1.58
N TYR A 7 -1.92 -31.60 0.85
CA TYR A 7 -0.89 -30.73 1.40
C TYR A 7 -1.47 -29.61 2.25
N LEU A 8 -2.52 -28.93 1.78
CA LEU A 8 -3.20 -27.89 2.54
C LEU A 8 -3.76 -28.43 3.86
N ASP A 9 -4.33 -29.65 3.85
CA ASP A 9 -4.80 -30.29 5.08
C ASP A 9 -3.65 -30.61 6.04
N SER A 10 -2.51 -31.09 5.54
CA SER A 10 -1.33 -31.28 6.40
C SER A 10 -0.81 -29.98 7.01
N LEU A 11 -0.86 -28.86 6.27
CA LEU A 11 -0.48 -27.57 6.81
C LEU A 11 -1.50 -27.03 7.83
N ARG A 12 -2.80 -27.30 7.65
CA ARG A 12 -3.82 -26.95 8.65
C ARG A 12 -3.58 -27.67 9.97
N GLU A 13 -3.22 -28.95 9.92
CA GLU A 13 -2.82 -29.70 11.11
C GLU A 13 -1.57 -29.08 11.75
N GLU A 14 -0.55 -28.73 10.95
CA GLU A 14 0.64 -28.06 11.47
C GLU A 14 0.34 -26.71 12.10
N VAL A 15 -0.51 -25.87 11.51
CA VAL A 15 -0.93 -24.57 12.09
C VAL A 15 -1.68 -24.77 13.40
N SER A 16 -2.53 -25.81 13.48
CA SER A 16 -3.29 -26.14 14.69
C SER A 16 -2.39 -26.57 15.86
N HIS A 17 -1.24 -27.19 15.57
CA HIS A 17 -0.26 -27.63 16.58
C HIS A 17 0.91 -26.64 16.77
N GLY A 18 1.18 -25.82 15.76
CA GLY A 18 2.31 -24.91 15.63
C GLY A 18 2.00 -23.52 16.16
N TYR A 19 1.94 -23.40 17.49
CA TYR A 19 1.55 -22.15 18.15
C TYR A 19 2.49 -20.96 17.86
N HIS A 20 3.77 -21.16 17.55
CA HIS A 20 4.72 -20.05 17.50
C HIS A 20 4.57 -19.16 16.25
N GLU A 21 4.60 -19.74 15.04
CA GLU A 21 4.49 -18.97 13.79
C GLU A 21 3.11 -18.33 13.66
N ALA A 22 2.04 -19.07 13.98
CA ALA A 22 0.68 -18.54 14.00
C ALA A 22 0.55 -17.32 14.93
N ASN A 23 1.12 -17.39 16.15
CA ASN A 23 1.11 -16.26 17.08
C ASN A 23 1.91 -15.06 16.56
N GLN A 24 3.03 -15.27 15.87
CA GLN A 24 3.80 -14.19 15.25
C GLN A 24 3.03 -13.50 14.12
N ILE A 25 2.37 -14.28 13.24
CA ILE A 25 1.50 -13.77 12.18
C ILE A 25 0.40 -12.90 12.79
N VAL A 26 -0.30 -13.43 13.81
CA VAL A 26 -1.39 -12.71 14.48
C VAL A 26 -0.89 -11.45 15.19
N ALA A 27 0.23 -11.53 15.92
CA ALA A 27 0.80 -10.39 16.63
C ALA A 27 1.22 -9.27 15.67
N GLN A 28 1.90 -9.62 14.57
CA GLN A 28 2.33 -8.67 13.55
C GLN A 28 1.14 -8.03 12.83
N ALA A 29 0.08 -8.80 12.55
CA ALA A 29 -1.13 -8.31 11.91
C ALA A 29 -1.97 -7.41 12.83
N ARG A 30 -1.95 -7.67 14.13
CA ARG A 30 -2.57 -6.76 15.12
C ARG A 30 -1.78 -5.46 15.21
N LEU A 31 -0.44 -5.53 15.16
CA LEU A 31 0.44 -4.38 15.22
C LEU A 31 0.24 -3.41 14.03
N ASN A 32 0.02 -3.93 12.83
CA ASN A 32 -0.14 -3.12 11.61
C ASN A 32 -1.60 -2.98 11.14
N TYR A 33 -2.57 -3.35 11.99
CA TYR A 33 -4.02 -3.22 11.75
C TYR A 33 -4.59 -4.11 10.63
N THR A 34 -3.86 -5.13 10.17
CA THR A 34 -4.33 -6.04 9.11
C THR A 34 -4.93 -7.35 9.64
N TYR A 35 -5.03 -7.55 10.95
CA TYR A 35 -5.60 -8.77 11.53
C TYR A 35 -7.03 -9.02 11.03
N LEU A 36 -7.24 -10.19 10.40
CA LEU A 36 -8.50 -10.58 9.74
C LEU A 36 -8.98 -9.58 8.69
N LYS A 37 -8.04 -8.90 8.03
CA LYS A 37 -8.28 -8.06 6.85
C LYS A 37 -7.69 -8.71 5.61
N ALA A 38 -8.38 -8.52 4.49
CA ALA A 38 -7.85 -8.75 3.16
C ALA A 38 -6.96 -7.58 2.71
N PRO A 39 -6.17 -7.70 1.63
CA PRO A 39 -5.28 -6.64 1.15
C PRO A 39 -5.95 -5.29 0.87
N ASN A 40 -7.21 -5.28 0.45
CA ASN A 40 -8.01 -4.05 0.26
C ASN A 40 -8.52 -3.42 1.58
N GLY A 41 -8.16 -3.99 2.73
CA GLY A 41 -8.51 -3.54 4.07
C GLY A 41 -9.94 -3.87 4.53
N ARG A 42 -10.73 -4.55 3.71
CA ARG A 42 -12.04 -5.11 4.11
C ARG A 42 -11.84 -6.34 5.01
N PRO A 43 -12.86 -6.74 5.80
CA PRO A 43 -12.81 -8.02 6.50
C PRO A 43 -12.51 -9.18 5.55
N THR A 44 -11.64 -10.09 5.99
CA THR A 44 -11.33 -11.32 5.26
C THR A 44 -12.57 -12.19 5.05
N LYS A 45 -12.61 -12.93 3.95
CA LYS A 45 -13.58 -14.01 3.73
C LYS A 45 -13.09 -15.37 4.22
N LEU A 46 -11.79 -15.48 4.52
CA LEU A 46 -11.19 -16.69 5.04
C LEU A 46 -11.59 -16.89 6.51
N ARG A 47 -11.69 -18.16 6.93
CA ARG A 47 -11.77 -18.49 8.35
C ARG A 47 -10.41 -18.20 8.99
N LEU A 48 -10.39 -18.03 10.32
CA LEU A 48 -9.16 -17.69 11.05
C LEU A 48 -7.97 -18.62 10.73
N GLU A 49 -8.21 -19.93 10.71
CA GLU A 49 -7.18 -20.94 10.41
C GLU A 49 -6.64 -20.80 8.98
N ASP A 50 -7.53 -20.63 8.00
CA ASP A 50 -7.17 -20.43 6.59
C ASP A 50 -6.45 -19.08 6.38
N TRP A 51 -6.86 -18.04 7.09
CA TRP A 51 -6.23 -16.72 7.08
C TRP A 51 -4.80 -16.76 7.62
N ILE A 52 -4.54 -17.57 8.66
CA ILE A 52 -3.20 -17.83 9.19
C ILE A 52 -2.40 -18.68 8.20
N LEU A 53 -3.00 -19.78 7.73
CA LEU A 53 -2.39 -20.76 6.83
C LEU A 53 -1.74 -20.08 5.62
N VAL A 54 -2.49 -19.24 4.90
CA VAL A 54 -1.98 -18.59 3.69
C VAL A 54 -0.80 -17.64 3.96
N ARG A 55 -0.58 -17.23 5.21
CA ARG A 55 0.50 -16.33 5.62
C ARG A 55 1.73 -17.06 6.18
N THR A 56 1.65 -18.38 6.36
CA THR A 56 2.80 -19.19 6.81
C THR A 56 3.91 -19.23 5.78
N LYS A 57 5.14 -19.44 6.24
CA LYS A 57 6.31 -19.65 5.38
C LYS A 57 6.11 -20.85 4.46
N ALA A 58 5.59 -21.96 4.99
CA ALA A 58 5.37 -23.17 4.22
C ALA A 58 4.39 -22.97 3.05
N PHE A 59 3.27 -22.26 3.29
CA PHE A 59 2.34 -21.90 2.23
C PHE A 59 3.01 -21.05 1.16
N LYS A 60 3.75 -20.01 1.54
CA LYS A 60 4.44 -19.12 0.61
C LYS A 60 5.59 -19.79 -0.14
N GLU A 61 6.26 -20.75 0.45
CA GLU A 61 7.30 -21.55 -0.22
C GLU A 61 6.70 -22.44 -1.32
N LYS A 62 5.50 -22.99 -1.09
CA LYS A 62 4.83 -23.83 -2.08
C LYS A 62 4.10 -23.03 -3.16
N PHE A 63 3.28 -22.05 -2.76
CA PHE A 63 2.34 -21.35 -3.64
C PHE A 63 2.83 -19.96 -4.07
N GLY A 64 3.95 -19.50 -3.51
CA GLY A 64 4.50 -18.16 -3.73
C GLY A 64 4.02 -17.12 -2.71
N ASP A 65 4.81 -16.05 -2.56
CA ASP A 65 4.45 -14.92 -1.68
C ASP A 65 3.32 -14.08 -2.30
N TRP A 66 2.11 -14.54 -2.08
CA TRP A 66 0.91 -13.95 -2.65
C TRP A 66 0.66 -12.52 -2.20
N GLU A 67 1.07 -12.13 -0.99
CA GLU A 67 0.87 -10.77 -0.48
C GLU A 67 1.65 -9.76 -1.32
N THR A 68 2.91 -10.08 -1.64
CA THR A 68 3.76 -9.23 -2.48
C THR A 68 3.34 -9.30 -3.95
N ALA A 69 2.95 -10.47 -4.44
CA ALA A 69 2.41 -10.62 -5.80
C ALA A 69 1.12 -9.81 -6.00
N HIS A 70 0.21 -9.81 -5.02
CA HIS A 70 -1.00 -8.99 -5.03
C HIS A 70 -0.65 -7.49 -5.04
N LYS A 71 0.28 -7.05 -4.17
CA LYS A 71 0.74 -5.65 -4.14
C LYS A 71 1.27 -5.22 -5.51
N LYS A 72 2.11 -6.05 -6.14
CA LYS A 72 2.64 -5.78 -7.49
C LYS A 72 1.51 -5.65 -8.50
N ARG A 73 0.57 -6.58 -8.48
CA ARG A 73 -0.57 -6.59 -9.40
C ARG A 73 -1.40 -5.32 -9.25
N PHE A 74 -1.76 -4.97 -8.02
CA PHE A 74 -2.54 -3.78 -7.72
C PHE A 74 -1.83 -2.50 -8.19
N LEU A 75 -0.56 -2.32 -7.83
CA LEU A 75 0.15 -1.09 -8.15
C LEU A 75 0.46 -0.93 -9.64
N LEU A 76 0.75 -2.02 -10.36
CA LEU A 76 1.21 -1.96 -11.74
C LEU A 76 0.10 -2.18 -12.76
N TYR A 77 -0.85 -3.07 -12.48
CA TYR A 77 -1.81 -3.56 -13.48
C TYR A 77 -3.28 -3.26 -13.16
N HIS A 78 -3.61 -2.88 -11.92
CA HIS A 78 -4.98 -2.44 -11.61
C HIS A 78 -5.28 -1.07 -12.24
N GLU A 79 -6.56 -0.85 -12.56
CA GLU A 79 -7.05 0.44 -13.02
C GLU A 79 -6.74 1.56 -12.02
N ALA A 80 -6.49 2.75 -12.54
CA ALA A 80 -6.18 3.91 -11.73
C ALA A 80 -7.37 4.27 -10.81
N VAL A 81 -7.11 4.48 -9.52
CA VAL A 81 -8.13 4.93 -8.56
C VAL A 81 -8.58 6.37 -8.83
N LYS A 82 -7.76 7.13 -9.57
CA LYS A 82 -8.08 8.48 -10.01
C LYS A 82 -7.38 8.81 -11.34
N GLN A 83 -8.12 9.40 -12.27
CA GLN A 83 -7.58 10.00 -13.49
C GLN A 83 -7.55 11.52 -13.34
N LEU A 84 -6.42 12.14 -13.68
CA LEU A 84 -6.14 13.56 -13.53
C LEU A 84 -5.71 14.15 -14.89
N SER A 85 -6.14 15.38 -15.16
CA SER A 85 -5.89 16.09 -16.42
C SER A 85 -4.43 16.49 -16.60
N GLY A 86 -3.71 16.75 -15.50
CA GLY A 86 -2.36 17.31 -15.51
C GLY A 86 -2.31 18.84 -15.30
N ASN A 87 -3.47 19.50 -15.27
CA ASN A 87 -3.61 20.95 -15.13
C ASN A 87 -4.15 21.35 -13.74
N GLU A 88 -4.35 20.38 -12.83
CA GLU A 88 -4.78 20.62 -11.46
C GLU A 88 -3.80 21.55 -10.75
N PHE A 89 -4.32 22.51 -9.98
CA PHE A 89 -3.52 23.45 -9.19
C PHE A 89 -2.45 24.20 -10.01
N GLU A 90 -2.79 24.60 -11.23
CA GLU A 90 -1.99 25.59 -11.96
C GLU A 90 -1.78 26.86 -11.13
N LYS A 91 -0.70 27.59 -11.43
CA LYS A 91 -0.37 28.81 -10.69
C LYS A 91 -1.49 29.84 -10.87
N GLN A 92 -2.05 30.30 -9.76
CA GLN A 92 -3.05 31.36 -9.73
C GLN A 92 -2.44 32.62 -9.12
N PRO A 93 -2.62 33.81 -9.73
CA PRO A 93 -2.13 35.06 -9.14
C PRO A 93 -2.68 35.26 -7.73
N GLY A 94 -1.78 35.58 -6.79
CA GLY A 94 -2.16 35.85 -5.39
C GLY A 94 -2.53 34.62 -4.56
N LYS A 95 -2.34 33.40 -5.07
CA LYS A 95 -2.72 32.18 -4.35
C LYS A 95 -1.64 31.10 -4.40
N THR A 96 -1.23 30.67 -3.22
CA THR A 96 -0.24 29.60 -3.02
C THR A 96 -0.84 28.24 -3.36
N LEU A 97 0.03 27.27 -3.69
CA LEU A 97 -0.41 25.88 -3.89
C LEU A 97 -1.11 25.34 -2.64
N THR A 98 -0.56 25.63 -1.45
CA THR A 98 -1.16 25.23 -0.17
C THR A 98 -2.59 25.72 -0.03
N GLU A 99 -2.87 26.99 -0.36
CA GLU A 99 -4.22 27.55 -0.29
C GLU A 99 -5.15 26.83 -1.27
N GLN A 100 -4.72 26.63 -2.52
CA GLN A 100 -5.52 25.90 -3.50
C GLN A 100 -5.84 24.47 -3.04
N VAL A 101 -4.85 23.75 -2.51
CA VAL A 101 -5.03 22.38 -1.99
C VAL A 101 -5.92 22.36 -0.75
N SER A 102 -5.74 23.31 0.17
CA SER A 102 -6.55 23.40 1.40
C SER A 102 -8.02 23.66 1.08
N GLU A 103 -8.30 24.56 0.13
CA GLU A 103 -9.65 24.85 -0.32
C GLU A 103 -10.27 23.64 -1.05
N TYR A 104 -9.47 22.93 -1.85
CA TYR A 104 -9.92 21.67 -2.46
C TYR A 104 -10.28 20.63 -1.39
N PHE A 105 -9.44 20.44 -0.37
CA PHE A 105 -9.78 19.51 0.71
C PHE A 105 -11.03 19.93 1.47
N ALA A 106 -11.19 21.23 1.76
CA ALA A 106 -12.41 21.74 2.37
C ALA A 106 -13.65 21.44 1.50
N SER A 107 -13.54 21.56 0.17
CA SER A 107 -14.67 21.32 -0.74
C SER A 107 -15.08 19.84 -0.85
N ILE A 108 -14.18 18.91 -0.54
CA ILE A 108 -14.47 17.46 -0.46
C ILE A 108 -14.73 16.97 0.97
N GLY A 109 -14.94 17.89 1.93
CA GLY A 109 -15.32 17.59 3.31
C GLY A 109 -14.16 17.43 4.30
N GLY A 110 -12.90 17.59 3.86
CA GLY A 110 -11.73 17.62 4.73
C GLY A 110 -11.35 16.27 5.37
N LEU A 111 -11.92 15.15 4.89
CA LEU A 111 -11.70 13.82 5.45
C LEU A 111 -11.56 12.76 4.35
N ALA A 112 -10.67 11.79 4.59
CA ALA A 112 -10.62 10.51 3.89
C ALA A 112 -10.85 9.36 4.88
N HIS A 113 -11.41 8.23 4.42
CA HIS A 113 -11.65 7.08 5.27
C HIS A 113 -10.83 5.85 4.83
N SER A 114 -9.76 5.54 5.55
CA SER A 114 -8.97 4.34 5.32
C SER A 114 -9.67 3.09 5.86
N PRO A 115 -9.82 2.01 5.07
CA PRO A 115 -10.39 0.74 5.55
C PRO A 115 -9.60 0.08 6.71
N LEU A 116 -8.31 0.43 6.86
CA LEU A 116 -7.43 -0.07 7.91
C LEU A 116 -7.32 0.89 9.11
N PHE A 117 -7.33 2.19 8.82
CA PHE A 117 -6.91 3.21 9.78
C PHE A 117 -8.03 4.14 10.25
N GLY A 118 -9.21 4.06 9.63
CA GLY A 118 -10.35 4.95 9.90
C GLY A 118 -10.15 6.33 9.28
N GLU A 119 -10.69 7.36 9.92
CA GLU A 119 -10.64 8.73 9.42
C GLU A 119 -9.21 9.28 9.38
N VAL A 120 -8.90 9.98 8.29
CA VAL A 120 -7.66 10.71 8.06
C VAL A 120 -8.00 12.14 7.68
N ILE A 121 -7.47 13.09 8.45
CA ILE A 121 -7.78 14.50 8.26
C ILE A 121 -7.03 15.06 7.05
N LEU A 122 -7.80 15.64 6.12
CA LEU A 122 -7.31 16.35 4.95
C LEU A 122 -7.42 17.86 5.20
N ASP A 123 -6.37 18.44 5.77
CA ASP A 123 -6.34 19.85 6.12
C ASP A 123 -5.13 20.57 5.51
N ARG A 124 -5.06 21.88 5.77
CA ARG A 124 -3.94 22.72 5.36
C ARG A 124 -2.60 22.20 5.89
N LYS A 125 -2.58 21.67 7.13
CA LYS A 125 -1.36 21.19 7.77
C LYS A 125 -0.79 19.98 7.03
N GLY A 126 -1.62 19.02 6.63
CA GLY A 126 -1.20 17.90 5.80
C GLY A 126 -0.66 18.35 4.42
N ALA A 127 -1.25 19.39 3.84
CA ALA A 127 -0.73 20.00 2.60
C ALA A 127 0.65 20.65 2.81
N GLU A 128 0.85 21.36 3.92
CA GLU A 128 2.13 22.00 4.30
C GLU A 128 3.24 20.97 4.60
N ASP A 129 2.94 19.92 5.35
CA ASP A 129 3.90 18.87 5.68
C ASP A 129 4.42 18.17 4.41
N SER A 130 3.53 17.92 3.44
CA SER A 130 3.89 17.35 2.14
C SER A 130 4.84 18.26 1.33
N LEU A 131 4.71 19.58 1.44
CA LEU A 131 5.59 20.55 0.77
C LEU A 131 7.01 20.52 1.34
N ALA A 132 7.13 20.31 2.66
CA ALA A 132 8.43 20.17 3.34
C ALA A 132 9.22 18.92 2.89
N HIS A 133 8.56 17.96 2.23
CA HIS A 133 9.15 16.73 1.69
C HIS A 133 9.53 16.82 0.20
N GLY A 134 9.59 18.04 -0.35
CA GLY A 134 9.96 18.31 -1.74
C GLY A 134 8.75 18.29 -2.67
N MET A 135 8.59 19.35 -3.46
CA MET A 135 7.38 19.58 -4.25
C MET A 135 7.67 19.73 -5.74
N GLY A 136 7.32 18.69 -6.50
CA GLY A 136 7.31 18.70 -7.96
C GLY A 136 5.90 18.85 -8.54
N ARG A 137 5.80 19.22 -9.81
CA ARG A 137 4.52 19.39 -10.51
C ARG A 137 3.57 18.19 -10.38
N LYS A 138 4.11 16.96 -10.46
CA LYS A 138 3.35 15.71 -10.33
C LYS A 138 2.71 15.55 -8.95
N LYS A 139 3.44 15.88 -7.87
CA LYS A 139 2.90 15.87 -6.50
C LYS A 139 1.80 16.91 -6.33
N ALA A 140 2.02 18.12 -6.86
CA ALA A 140 1.01 19.16 -6.83
C ALA A 140 -0.31 18.67 -7.45
N ILE A 141 -0.26 18.09 -8.65
CA ILE A 141 -1.43 17.51 -9.32
C ILE A 141 -2.08 16.40 -8.47
N ALA A 142 -1.26 15.50 -7.93
CA ALA A 142 -1.73 14.31 -7.21
C ALA A 142 -2.42 14.60 -5.87
N TYR A 143 -2.39 15.83 -5.33
CA TYR A 143 -3.22 16.17 -4.16
C TYR A 143 -4.70 15.92 -4.41
N VAL A 144 -5.18 16.04 -5.66
CA VAL A 144 -6.57 15.72 -6.02
C VAL A 144 -6.90 14.25 -5.73
N ALA A 145 -5.93 13.34 -5.86
CA ALA A 145 -6.11 11.90 -5.68
C ALA A 145 -5.85 11.40 -4.25
N VAL A 146 -5.43 12.25 -3.31
CA VAL A 146 -5.04 11.83 -1.95
C VAL A 146 -6.19 11.09 -1.25
N LYS A 147 -7.43 11.56 -1.39
CA LYS A 147 -8.60 10.93 -0.80
C LYS A 147 -8.79 9.51 -1.34
N GLU A 148 -8.81 9.35 -2.66
CA GLU A 148 -8.97 8.05 -3.32
C GLU A 148 -7.81 7.09 -3.01
N VAL A 149 -6.58 7.59 -2.92
CA VAL A 149 -5.42 6.78 -2.53
C VAL A 149 -5.58 6.25 -1.10
N ILE A 150 -6.04 7.07 -0.15
CA ILE A 150 -6.26 6.63 1.24
C ILE A 150 -7.42 5.64 1.35
N GLU A 151 -8.49 5.85 0.57
CA GLU A 151 -9.73 5.06 0.64
C GLU A 151 -9.67 3.74 -0.12
N GLN A 152 -8.92 3.69 -1.22
CA GLN A 152 -8.90 2.56 -2.16
C GLN A 152 -7.50 1.94 -2.35
N GLY A 153 -6.45 2.59 -1.87
CA GLY A 153 -5.09 2.07 -1.95
C GLY A 153 -4.82 0.92 -0.98
N ILE A 154 -3.64 0.33 -1.12
CA ILE A 154 -3.19 -0.79 -0.28
C ILE A 154 -2.04 -0.39 0.62
N LEU A 155 -1.96 -1.03 1.79
CA LEU A 155 -0.83 -0.87 2.70
C LEU A 155 0.43 -1.53 2.10
N ILE A 156 1.44 -0.72 1.80
CA ILE A 156 2.73 -1.24 1.34
C ILE A 156 3.74 -1.38 2.49
N ALA A 157 3.69 -0.49 3.48
CA ALA A 157 4.57 -0.53 4.66
C ALA A 157 3.90 0.03 5.92
N TYR A 158 4.24 -0.52 7.09
CA TYR A 158 3.87 0.01 8.40
C TYR A 158 5.12 0.14 9.25
N ASN A 159 5.33 1.29 9.88
CA ASN A 159 6.51 1.61 10.66
C ASN A 159 6.12 2.04 12.07
N VAL A 160 6.53 1.25 13.06
CA VAL A 160 6.34 1.57 14.48
C VAL A 160 7.34 2.65 14.90
N ASN A 161 6.84 3.74 15.47
CA ASN A 161 7.60 4.84 16.05
C ASN A 161 8.88 5.21 15.27
N HIS A 162 8.75 5.39 13.95
CA HIS A 162 9.90 5.59 13.07
C HIS A 162 10.69 6.82 13.51
N LYS A 163 12.02 6.67 13.66
CA LYS A 163 12.93 7.71 14.16
C LYS A 163 12.56 8.27 15.55
N LYS A 164 11.86 7.48 16.38
CA LYS A 164 11.46 7.87 17.76
C LYS A 164 10.62 9.15 17.79
N ARG A 165 9.76 9.34 16.81
CA ARG A 165 8.93 10.54 16.64
C ARG A 165 7.68 10.58 17.52
N GLY A 166 7.38 9.48 18.23
CA GLY A 166 6.24 9.37 19.14
C GLY A 166 4.94 8.90 18.47
N TYR A 167 4.99 8.47 17.22
CA TYR A 167 3.83 7.99 16.47
C TYR A 167 4.21 6.93 15.43
N ASP A 168 3.26 6.07 15.10
CA ASP A 168 3.41 5.11 14.01
C ASP A 168 3.07 5.75 12.66
N SER A 169 3.53 5.13 11.57
CA SER A 169 3.19 5.60 10.22
C SER A 169 2.94 4.44 9.28
N ALA A 170 1.98 4.60 8.39
CA ALA A 170 1.65 3.66 7.34
C ALA A 170 1.89 4.32 5.98
N ILE A 171 2.30 3.53 4.99
CA ILE A 171 2.41 3.97 3.60
C ILE A 171 1.33 3.25 2.81
N ILE A 172 0.38 4.02 2.28
CA ILE A 172 -0.68 3.55 1.40
C ILE A 172 -0.31 3.96 -0.02
N ALA A 173 -0.39 3.04 -0.95
CA ALA A 173 -0.10 3.31 -2.36
C ALA A 173 -1.23 2.86 -3.28
N ALA A 174 -1.45 3.61 -4.36
CA ALA A 174 -2.42 3.27 -5.38
C ALA A 174 -1.98 3.72 -6.79
N PRO A 175 -2.42 3.02 -7.84
CA PRO A 175 -2.23 3.50 -9.21
C PRO A 175 -3.09 4.75 -9.47
N ILE A 176 -2.50 5.78 -10.05
CA ILE A 176 -3.22 6.96 -10.56
C ILE A 176 -2.78 7.24 -12.01
N GLN A 177 -3.57 8.03 -12.74
CA GLN A 177 -3.22 8.48 -14.07
C GLN A 177 -3.16 10.00 -14.12
N ILE A 178 -2.13 10.56 -14.74
CA ILE A 178 -1.98 12.01 -14.96
C ILE A 178 -1.72 12.25 -16.44
N ALA A 179 -2.61 13.00 -17.10
CA ALA A 179 -2.53 13.30 -18.53
C ALA A 179 -2.28 12.03 -19.38
N GLY A 180 -3.04 10.95 -19.11
CA GLY A 180 -2.91 9.66 -19.80
C GLY A 180 -1.68 8.83 -19.44
N ASN A 181 -0.80 9.31 -18.54
CA ASN A 181 0.39 8.57 -18.11
C ASN A 181 0.18 7.92 -16.75
N ASP A 182 0.68 6.69 -16.58
CA ASP A 182 0.46 5.91 -15.37
C ASP A 182 1.52 6.12 -14.28
N PHE A 183 1.04 6.28 -13.05
CA PHE A 183 1.84 6.51 -11.86
C PHE A 183 1.39 5.62 -10.70
N VAL A 184 2.30 5.43 -9.74
CA VAL A 184 2.00 5.00 -8.38
C VAL A 184 2.10 6.22 -7.48
N CYS A 185 1.02 6.50 -6.75
CA CYS A 185 0.95 7.57 -5.76
C CYS A 185 1.09 6.95 -4.37
N GLU A 186 1.99 7.49 -3.55
CA GLU A 186 2.27 7.04 -2.18
C GLU A 186 1.85 8.12 -1.19
N VAL A 187 0.91 7.81 -0.31
CA VAL A 187 0.48 8.66 0.80
C VAL A 187 0.91 8.03 2.11
N VAL A 188 1.55 8.83 2.97
CA VAL A 188 1.90 8.41 4.32
C VAL A 188 0.80 8.87 5.26
N VAL A 189 0.27 7.95 6.05
CA VAL A 189 -0.68 8.23 7.14
C VAL A 189 0.09 8.15 8.47
N THR A 190 0.12 9.25 9.22
CA THR A 190 0.68 9.28 10.58
C THR A 190 -0.41 8.98 11.60
N ARG A 191 -0.11 8.05 12.51
CA ARG A 191 -1.02 7.50 13.51
C ARG A 191 -0.88 8.27 14.81
N LEU A 192 -1.63 9.36 14.91
CA LEU A 192 -1.78 10.18 16.11
C LEU A 192 -3.18 9.96 16.71
N GLU A 193 -3.57 10.75 17.72
CA GLU A 193 -4.96 10.79 18.20
C GLU A 193 -5.93 11.05 17.03
N ASP A 194 -5.60 12.04 16.21
CA ASP A 194 -6.22 12.26 14.91
C ASP A 194 -5.24 11.92 13.80
N ASN A 195 -5.58 10.96 12.92
CA ASN A 195 -4.68 10.61 11.83
C ASN A 195 -4.47 11.80 10.88
N ARG A 196 -3.22 12.01 10.47
CA ARG A 196 -2.85 12.98 9.44
C ARG A 196 -2.24 12.26 8.25
N PHE A 197 -2.14 12.98 7.14
CA PHE A 197 -1.48 12.49 5.95
C PHE A 197 -0.36 13.43 5.51
N TYR A 198 0.59 12.89 4.75
CA TYR A 198 1.33 13.67 3.78
C TYR A 198 1.53 12.86 2.50
N LEU A 199 1.55 13.55 1.36
CA LEU A 199 1.84 12.98 0.05
C LEU A 199 3.34 12.71 -0.05
N HIS A 200 3.74 11.44 -0.10
CA HIS A 200 5.15 11.06 -0.06
C HIS A 200 5.80 11.18 -1.44
N GLU A 201 5.34 10.42 -2.43
CA GLU A 201 5.90 10.39 -3.78
C GLU A 201 4.87 10.04 -4.86
N VAL A 202 5.17 10.45 -6.10
CA VAL A 202 4.38 10.12 -7.29
C VAL A 202 5.33 9.63 -8.37
N THR A 203 5.43 8.31 -8.51
CA THR A 203 6.45 7.65 -9.35
C THR A 203 5.82 7.06 -10.60
N GLN A 204 6.39 7.33 -11.77
CA GLN A 204 5.87 6.82 -13.04
C GLN A 204 6.10 5.31 -13.13
N LYS A 205 5.09 4.53 -13.55
CA LYS A 205 5.18 3.06 -13.55
C LYS A 205 6.34 2.52 -14.39
N ASN A 206 6.61 3.13 -15.55
CA ASN A 206 7.74 2.74 -16.41
C ASN A 206 9.10 2.92 -15.72
N LYS A 207 9.27 3.95 -14.89
CA LYS A 207 10.50 4.16 -14.11
C LYS A 207 10.68 3.08 -13.06
N LEU A 208 9.59 2.62 -12.44
CA LEU A 208 9.66 1.55 -11.45
C LEU A 208 10.14 0.23 -12.05
N GLN A 209 9.80 -0.02 -13.32
CA GLN A 209 10.13 -1.24 -14.05
C GLN A 209 11.48 -1.16 -14.81
N ASP A 210 12.09 0.03 -14.88
CA ASP A 210 13.34 0.24 -15.62
C ASP A 210 14.51 -0.46 -14.90
N ALA A 211 15.23 -1.31 -15.64
CA ALA A 211 16.42 -2.00 -15.14
C ALA A 211 17.49 -1.04 -14.62
N VAL A 212 17.59 0.17 -15.18
CA VAL A 212 18.52 1.22 -14.71
C VAL A 212 18.07 1.79 -13.37
N PHE A 213 16.77 1.99 -13.17
CA PHE A 213 16.22 2.39 -11.88
C PHE A 213 16.49 1.29 -10.85
N LEU A 214 16.13 0.04 -11.14
CA LEU A 214 16.35 -1.11 -10.26
C LEU A 214 17.83 -1.33 -9.91
N THR A 215 18.74 -1.17 -10.87
CA THR A 215 20.20 -1.28 -10.63
C THR A 215 20.77 -0.09 -9.87
N ASN A 216 20.30 1.14 -10.09
CA ASN A 216 20.72 2.32 -9.32
C ASN A 216 20.20 2.28 -7.88
N LEU A 217 19.01 1.72 -7.64
CA LEU A 217 18.51 1.42 -6.31
C LEU A 217 19.36 0.34 -5.61
N GLY A 218 19.77 -0.71 -6.34
CA GLY A 218 20.62 -1.80 -5.82
C GLY A 218 22.11 -1.46 -5.65
N ARG A 219 22.63 -0.43 -6.34
CA ARG A 219 24.03 0.03 -6.26
C ARG A 219 24.28 1.12 -5.20
N SER A 220 23.23 1.70 -4.63
CA SER A 220 23.36 2.68 -3.55
C SER A 220 23.51 1.94 -2.20
N PRO A 221 24.68 2.02 -1.53
CA PRO A 221 24.80 1.49 -0.17
C PRO A 221 23.90 2.30 0.76
N SER A 222 22.75 1.74 1.11
CA SER A 222 22.06 1.84 2.41
C SER A 222 21.77 3.22 3.06
N ALA A 223 22.07 4.36 2.44
CA ALA A 223 22.00 5.67 3.11
C ALA A 223 21.07 6.72 2.46
N HIS A 224 20.66 6.54 1.19
CA HIS A 224 19.86 7.56 0.47
C HIS A 224 18.48 7.13 -0.03
N LEU A 225 18.15 5.83 -0.04
CA LEU A 225 16.77 5.41 -0.31
C LEU A 225 15.96 5.42 0.99
N GLY A 226 14.83 6.15 0.99
CA GLY A 226 13.83 6.03 2.05
C GLY A 226 13.24 4.62 2.12
N VAL A 227 12.74 4.21 3.29
CA VAL A 227 12.11 2.89 3.52
C VAL A 227 11.04 2.57 2.48
N ALA A 228 10.28 3.58 2.04
CA ALA A 228 9.25 3.47 1.00
C ALA A 228 9.79 2.97 -0.35
N ALA A 229 10.91 3.54 -0.81
CA ALA A 229 11.50 3.19 -2.10
C ALA A 229 12.01 1.75 -2.14
N LYS A 230 12.55 1.25 -1.03
CA LYS A 230 12.97 -0.16 -0.91
C LYS A 230 11.77 -1.11 -0.97
N VAL A 231 10.73 -0.81 -0.19
CA VAL A 231 9.51 -1.62 -0.20
C VAL A 231 8.88 -1.67 -1.59
N LEU A 232 8.81 -0.53 -2.28
CA LEU A 232 8.27 -0.49 -3.64
C LEU A 232 9.14 -1.27 -4.62
N GLN A 233 10.48 -1.23 -4.48
CA GLN A 233 11.39 -2.05 -5.27
C GLN A 233 11.12 -3.54 -5.08
N ASP A 234 11.04 -4.00 -3.82
CA ASP A 234 10.77 -5.40 -3.50
C ASP A 234 9.45 -5.87 -4.13
N ILE A 235 8.41 -5.02 -4.06
CA ILE A 235 7.12 -5.28 -4.70
C ILE A 235 7.25 -5.38 -6.22
N VAL A 236 7.91 -4.43 -6.87
CA VAL A 236 8.01 -4.40 -8.34
C VAL A 236 8.85 -5.57 -8.87
N CYS A 237 9.88 -5.98 -8.13
CA CYS A 237 10.75 -7.11 -8.47
C CYS A 237 10.13 -8.48 -8.18
N ALA A 238 9.06 -8.55 -7.38
CA ALA A 238 8.47 -9.82 -6.98
C ALA A 238 7.91 -10.63 -8.17
N SER A 239 7.90 -11.95 -8.01
CA SER A 239 7.23 -12.86 -8.95
C SER A 239 5.74 -12.54 -9.02
N THR A 240 5.15 -12.70 -10.19
CA THR A 240 3.69 -12.60 -10.39
C THR A 240 3.02 -13.94 -10.10
N LEU A 241 1.78 -13.90 -9.61
CA LEU A 241 0.90 -15.06 -9.55
C LEU A 241 -0.27 -14.89 -10.53
N PRO A 242 -0.87 -15.99 -11.02
CA PRO A 242 -2.03 -15.93 -11.91
C PRO A 242 -3.23 -15.20 -11.28
N GLU A 243 -4.08 -14.59 -12.10
CA GLU A 243 -5.24 -13.84 -11.61
C GLU A 243 -6.26 -14.71 -10.87
N PHE A 244 -6.49 -15.93 -11.36
CA PHE A 244 -7.42 -16.87 -10.74
C PHE A 244 -6.99 -17.29 -9.32
N PHE A 245 -5.73 -17.04 -8.94
CA PHE A 245 -5.24 -17.29 -7.60
C PHE A 245 -5.92 -16.40 -6.56
N PHE A 246 -6.44 -15.23 -6.95
CA PHE A 246 -6.97 -14.23 -6.03
C PHE A 246 -8.51 -14.15 -6.04
N ASP A 247 -9.10 -13.92 -4.88
CA ASP A 247 -10.49 -13.48 -4.74
C ASP A 247 -10.63 -11.98 -5.05
N GLU A 248 -11.85 -11.44 -4.99
CA GLU A 248 -12.07 -10.02 -5.30
C GLU A 248 -11.48 -9.05 -4.26
N ASN A 249 -11.05 -9.55 -3.09
CA ASN A 249 -10.40 -8.75 -2.06
C ASN A 249 -8.87 -8.84 -2.11
N GLY A 250 -8.33 -9.71 -2.97
CA GLY A 250 -6.91 -9.93 -3.15
C GLY A 250 -6.32 -11.07 -2.30
N GLU A 251 -7.14 -11.88 -1.63
CA GLU A 251 -6.69 -13.04 -0.86
C GLU A 251 -6.67 -14.32 -1.74
N PRO A 252 -5.87 -15.34 -1.38
CA PRO A 252 -5.82 -16.58 -2.15
C PRO A 252 -7.15 -17.34 -2.15
N ARG A 253 -7.52 -17.91 -3.30
CA ARG A 253 -8.59 -18.90 -3.45
C ARG A 253 -8.06 -20.29 -3.09
N LEU A 254 -8.42 -20.81 -1.93
CA LEU A 254 -7.95 -22.12 -1.46
C LEU A 254 -8.58 -23.30 -2.22
N ASP A 255 -9.71 -23.09 -2.87
CA ASP A 255 -10.35 -24.00 -3.82
C ASP A 255 -9.71 -23.97 -5.22
N GLY A 256 -8.92 -22.94 -5.52
CA GLY A 256 -8.21 -22.75 -6.80
C GLY A 256 -6.72 -23.08 -6.75
N CYS A 257 -6.23 -23.67 -5.66
CA CYS A 257 -4.85 -24.18 -5.54
C CYS A 257 -4.72 -25.59 -6.15
N GLU A 258 -5.27 -25.83 -7.35
CA GLU A 258 -5.15 -27.09 -8.11
C GLU A 258 -3.98 -27.10 -9.10
#